data_AF-A0A2V8CU01-F1
#
_entry.id   AF-A0A2V8CU01-F1
#
_cell.length_a   1.000
_cell.length_b   1.000
_cell.length_c   1.000
_cell.angle_alpha   90.00
_cell.angle_beta   90.00
_cell.angle_gamma   90.00
#
_symmetry.space_group_name_H-M   'P 1'
#
loop_
_entity.id
_entity.type
_entity.pdbx_description
1 polymer ?
#
loop_
_entity_poly.entity_id
_entity_poly.type
_entity_poly.pdbx_seq_one_letter_code
_entity_poly.pdbx_strand_id
1 'polypeptide(L)'
;MTMMPGRAHEEYIALRATIRERGTTRVWVFAGGIVAWAALAVATAALASTPVATLLPLLVLGSVFEAVFALHVGVERVGRYLQVFHETDDASSWEQTAMAFGRPKGAASIDALFAVPFLLAAAFNVAPLLVADPTRAELVFVGGAHALFVLRLAVARDSAAKQRAIDLERFRQLKREASGEP
;
A
#
# COMPACT_ATOMS: atom_id res chain seq x y z
N MET A 1 -20.06 -21.45 24.18
CA MET A 1 -19.59 -20.05 24.06
C MET A 1 -18.52 -19.84 25.12
N THR A 2 -17.33 -20.37 24.85
CA THR A 2 -16.20 -20.29 25.78
C THR A 2 -15.69 -18.86 25.73
N MET A 3 -15.86 -18.13 26.83
CA MET A 3 -15.43 -16.75 26.97
C MET A 3 -13.92 -16.70 26.66
N MET A 4 -13.49 -15.93 25.66
CA MET A 4 -12.05 -15.72 25.44
C MET A 4 -11.45 -15.21 26.76
N PRO A 5 -10.32 -15.75 27.25
CA PRO A 5 -9.66 -15.21 28.44
C PRO A 5 -9.44 -13.71 28.23
N GLY A 6 -9.74 -12.88 29.24
CA GLY A 6 -9.88 -11.41 29.06
C GLY A 6 -8.76 -10.75 28.26
N ARG A 7 -7.52 -11.21 28.43
CA ARG A 7 -6.35 -10.76 27.67
C ARG A 7 -6.44 -11.00 26.16
N ALA A 8 -6.93 -12.15 25.71
CA ALA A 8 -7.05 -12.47 24.27
C ALA A 8 -8.14 -11.63 23.60
N HIS A 9 -9.19 -11.28 24.34
CA HIS A 9 -10.24 -10.38 23.85
C HIS A 9 -9.74 -8.92 23.74
N GLU A 10 -8.99 -8.44 24.74
CA GLU A 10 -8.35 -7.13 24.72
C GLU A 10 -7.35 -6.99 23.56
N GLU A 11 -6.52 -8.00 23.35
CA GLU A 11 -5.58 -8.06 22.22
C GLU A 11 -6.33 -7.99 20.88
N TYR A 12 -7.40 -8.78 20.71
CA TYR A 12 -8.23 -8.74 19.51
C TYR A 12 -8.79 -7.34 19.24
N ILE A 13 -9.36 -6.68 20.25
CA ILE A 13 -9.91 -5.32 20.12
C ILE A 13 -8.81 -4.34 19.73
N ALA A 14 -7.65 -4.38 20.38
CA ALA A 14 -6.54 -3.48 20.13
C ALA A 14 -5.99 -3.62 18.68
N LEU A 15 -5.86 -4.85 18.20
CA LEU A 15 -5.40 -5.13 16.84
C LEU A 15 -6.42 -4.70 15.79
N ARG A 16 -7.73 -4.91 16.03
CA ARG A 16 -8.80 -4.40 15.16
C ARG A 16 -8.83 -2.87 15.12
N ALA A 17 -8.64 -2.22 16.26
CA ALA A 17 -8.53 -0.76 16.33
C ALA A 17 -7.34 -0.26 15.49
N THR A 18 -6.19 -0.93 15.59
CA THR A 18 -4.99 -0.63 14.80
C THR A 18 -5.22 -0.78 13.29
N ILE A 19 -5.91 -1.84 12.86
CA ILE A 19 -6.30 -2.03 11.45
C ILE A 19 -7.14 -0.86 10.96
N ARG A 20 -8.16 -0.46 11.75
CA ARG A 20 -9.06 0.66 11.40
C ARG A 20 -8.31 1.98 11.31
N GLU A 21 -7.45 2.27 12.28
CA GLU A 21 -6.65 3.49 12.33
C GLU A 21 -5.73 3.57 11.11
N ARG A 22 -4.90 2.55 10.88
CA ARG A 22 -3.96 2.53 9.75
C ARG A 22 -4.67 2.53 8.40
N GLY A 23 -5.82 1.86 8.29
CA GLY A 23 -6.67 1.89 7.10
C GLY A 23 -7.15 3.30 6.76
N THR A 24 -7.60 4.04 7.79
CA THR A 24 -8.01 5.45 7.65
C THR A 24 -6.81 6.36 7.33
N THR A 25 -5.70 6.20 8.06
CA THR A 25 -4.47 6.96 7.84
C THR A 25 -3.94 6.80 6.42
N ARG A 26 -4.00 5.59 5.85
CA ARG A 26 -3.57 5.34 4.47
C ARG A 26 -4.32 6.21 3.45
N VAL A 27 -5.64 6.36 3.62
CA VAL A 27 -6.46 7.19 2.72
C VAL A 27 -6.12 8.67 2.87
N TRP A 28 -5.91 9.15 4.11
CA TRP A 28 -5.51 10.54 4.36
C TRP A 28 -4.11 10.86 3.85
N VAL A 29 -3.14 9.97 4.05
CA VAL A 29 -1.79 10.12 3.51
C VAL A 29 -1.82 10.18 1.99
N PHE A 30 -2.61 9.31 1.34
CA PHE A 30 -2.81 9.38 -0.10
C PHE A 30 -3.41 10.73 -0.54
N ALA A 31 -4.54 11.13 0.04
CA ALA A 31 -5.22 12.37 -0.34
C ALA A 31 -4.34 13.61 -0.12
N GLY A 32 -3.74 13.74 1.08
CA GLY A 32 -2.84 14.84 1.41
C GLY A 32 -1.57 14.83 0.54
N GLY A 33 -1.05 13.64 0.24
CA GLY A 33 0.10 13.48 -0.64
C GLY A 33 -0.15 13.89 -2.08
N ILE A 34 -1.32 13.59 -2.64
CA ILE A 34 -1.71 14.06 -3.98
C ILE A 34 -1.87 15.57 -4.01
N VAL A 35 -2.48 16.17 -2.98
CA VAL A 35 -2.60 17.64 -2.87
C VAL A 35 -1.21 18.29 -2.79
N ALA A 36 -0.33 17.76 -1.94
CA ALA A 36 1.04 18.26 -1.79
C ALA A 36 1.84 18.12 -3.10
N TRP A 37 1.73 16.98 -3.78
CA TRP A 37 2.33 16.75 -5.08
C TRP A 37 1.83 17.77 -6.12
N ALA A 38 0.50 17.96 -6.23
CA ALA A 38 -0.08 18.87 -7.21
C ALA A 38 0.37 20.32 -6.99
N ALA A 39 0.34 20.78 -5.73
CA ALA A 39 0.82 22.11 -5.36
C ALA A 39 2.30 22.29 -5.72
N LEU A 40 3.13 21.28 -5.45
CA LEU A 40 4.56 21.32 -5.72
C LEU A 40 4.85 21.27 -7.23
N ALA A 41 4.11 20.46 -7.99
CA ALA A 41 4.22 20.40 -9.44
C ALA A 41 3.92 21.77 -10.07
N VAL A 42 2.83 22.43 -9.64
CA VAL A 42 2.49 23.78 -10.13
C VAL A 42 3.54 24.81 -9.73
N ALA A 43 3.94 24.83 -8.46
CA ALA A 43 4.90 25.81 -7.95
C ALA A 43 6.28 25.67 -8.63
N THR A 44 6.77 24.44 -8.76
CA THR A 44 8.08 24.19 -9.38
C THR A 44 8.06 24.36 -10.90
N ALA A 45 6.95 24.06 -11.58
CA ALA A 45 6.79 24.39 -13.00
C ALA A 45 6.82 25.90 -13.26
N ALA A 46 6.33 26.71 -12.31
CA ALA A 46 6.33 28.17 -12.44
C ALA A 46 7.66 28.84 -12.05
N LEU A 47 8.43 28.23 -11.14
CA LEU A 47 9.54 28.91 -10.44
C LEU A 47 10.90 28.23 -10.57
N ALA A 48 10.97 27.00 -11.09
CA ALA A 48 12.19 26.20 -11.07
C ALA A 48 12.61 25.74 -12.49
N SER A 49 13.85 25.26 -12.59
CA SER A 49 14.34 24.62 -13.81
C SER A 49 13.62 23.29 -14.07
N THR A 50 13.57 22.87 -15.33
CA THR A 50 12.88 21.64 -15.77
C THR A 50 13.26 20.39 -14.96
N PRO A 51 14.54 20.13 -14.62
CA PRO A 51 14.87 18.98 -13.79
C PRO A 51 14.27 19.07 -12.38
N VAL A 52 14.28 20.24 -11.76
CA VAL A 52 13.70 20.44 -10.43
C VAL A 52 12.17 20.33 -10.48
N ALA A 53 11.55 20.90 -11.52
CA ALA A 53 10.11 20.87 -11.75
C ALA A 53 9.53 19.47 -11.95
N THR A 54 10.37 18.49 -12.30
CA THR A 54 9.96 17.10 -12.51
C THR A 54 10.41 16.21 -11.37
N LEU A 55 11.65 16.33 -10.89
CA LEU A 55 12.20 15.42 -9.89
C LEU A 55 11.67 15.67 -8.48
N LEU A 56 11.48 16.94 -8.09
CA LEU A 56 11.05 17.26 -6.74
C LEU A 56 9.61 16.78 -6.46
N PRO A 57 8.62 16.99 -7.35
CA PRO A 57 7.30 16.40 -7.15
C PRO A 57 7.33 14.87 -7.29
N LEU A 58 8.18 14.28 -8.16
CA LEU A 58 8.33 12.83 -8.24
C LEU A 58 8.82 12.22 -6.91
N LEU A 59 9.76 12.87 -6.24
CA LEU A 59 10.26 12.43 -4.93
C LEU A 59 9.14 12.44 -3.87
N VAL A 60 8.31 13.48 -3.85
CA VAL A 60 7.14 13.55 -2.96
C VAL A 60 6.16 12.43 -3.30
N LEU A 61 5.86 12.23 -4.58
CA LEU A 61 4.98 11.17 -5.05
C LEU A 61 5.48 9.78 -4.64
N GLY A 62 6.78 9.53 -4.80
CA GLY A 62 7.46 8.32 -4.34
C GLY A 62 7.35 8.12 -2.84
N SER A 63 7.61 9.17 -2.06
CA SER A 63 7.56 9.10 -0.59
C SER A 63 6.15 8.80 -0.07
N VAL A 64 5.13 9.44 -0.66
CA VAL A 64 3.72 9.17 -0.33
C VAL A 64 3.35 7.74 -0.69
N PHE A 65 3.78 7.26 -1.86
CA PHE A 65 3.54 5.88 -2.27
C PHE A 65 4.15 4.87 -1.29
N GLU A 66 5.40 5.06 -0.88
CA GLU A 66 6.06 4.18 0.11
C GLU A 66 5.32 4.18 1.45
N ALA A 67 4.86 5.34 1.92
CA ALA A 67 4.06 5.44 3.14
C ALA A 67 2.74 4.66 3.03
N VAL A 68 2.02 4.83 1.90
CA VAL A 68 0.78 4.09 1.61
C VAL A 68 1.04 2.58 1.54
N PHE A 69 2.12 2.17 0.87
CA PHE A 69 2.51 0.77 0.73
C PHE A 69 2.86 0.14 2.09
N ALA A 70 3.67 0.82 2.90
CA ALA A 70 4.02 0.36 4.25
C ALA A 70 2.79 0.21 5.16
N LEU A 71 1.87 1.18 5.12
CA LEU A 71 0.61 1.10 5.86
C LEU A 71 -0.26 -0.07 5.40
N HIS A 72 -0.34 -0.30 4.08
CA HIS A 72 -1.08 -1.43 3.51
C HIS A 72 -0.51 -2.78 3.98
N VAL A 73 0.79 -3.01 3.80
CA VAL A 73 1.45 -4.26 4.21
C VAL A 73 1.32 -4.47 5.73
N GLY A 74 1.47 -3.42 6.52
CA GLY A 74 1.32 -3.48 7.97
C GLY A 74 -0.09 -3.89 8.41
N VAL A 75 -1.14 -3.38 7.74
CA VAL A 75 -2.53 -3.76 8.02
C VAL A 75 -2.81 -5.21 7.63
N GLU A 76 -2.38 -5.62 6.43
CA GLU A 76 -2.59 -6.99 5.94
C GLU A 76 -1.97 -8.02 6.89
N ARG A 77 -0.74 -7.76 7.36
CA ARG A 77 -0.03 -8.64 8.31
C ARG A 77 -0.77 -8.80 9.62
N VAL A 78 -1.25 -7.70 10.22
CA VAL A 78 -2.04 -7.75 11.46
C VAL A 78 -3.36 -8.51 11.23
N GLY A 79 -4.01 -8.30 10.08
CA GLY A 79 -5.20 -9.06 9.71
C GLY A 79 -4.94 -10.56 9.60
N ARG A 80 -3.80 -10.98 9.01
CA ARG A 80 -3.45 -12.40 8.91
C ARG A 80 -3.14 -13.02 10.27
N TYR A 81 -2.50 -12.28 11.17
CA TYR A 81 -2.31 -12.70 12.55
C TYR A 81 -3.66 -12.96 13.24
N LEU A 82 -4.58 -11.99 13.16
CA LEU A 82 -5.93 -12.14 13.72
C LEU A 82 -6.65 -13.37 13.19
N GLN A 83 -6.59 -13.60 11.88
CA GLN A 83 -7.21 -14.77 11.25
C GLN A 83 -6.68 -16.10 11.83
N VAL A 84 -5.36 -16.21 12.06
CA VAL A 84 -4.74 -17.46 12.51
C VAL A 84 -4.91 -17.69 14.01
N PHE A 85 -4.77 -16.64 14.83
CA PHE A 85 -4.71 -16.76 16.29
C PHE A 85 -6.05 -16.52 16.99
N HIS A 86 -7.00 -15.82 16.37
CA HIS A 86 -8.27 -15.47 17.00
C HIS A 86 -9.53 -16.05 16.33
N GLU A 87 -9.45 -16.52 15.08
CA GLU A 87 -10.65 -17.01 14.34
C GLU A 87 -10.71 -18.53 14.10
N THR A 88 -9.94 -19.34 14.83
CA THR A 88 -9.79 -20.78 14.52
C THR A 88 -10.78 -21.70 15.22
N ASP A 89 -11.35 -21.30 16.36
CA ASP A 89 -12.19 -22.18 17.17
C ASP A 89 -13.51 -21.49 17.57
N ASP A 90 -14.61 -22.02 17.02
CA ASP A 90 -16.01 -21.74 17.35
C ASP A 90 -16.58 -20.31 17.10
N ALA A 91 -17.50 -20.26 16.14
CA ALA A 91 -18.59 -19.30 15.97
C ALA A 91 -18.37 -17.92 15.29
N SER A 92 -17.16 -17.45 14.99
CA SER A 92 -16.99 -16.13 14.31
C SER A 92 -15.92 -16.09 13.22
N SER A 93 -15.88 -17.08 12.33
CA SER A 93 -14.99 -17.12 11.16
C SER A 93 -15.51 -16.27 9.97
N TRP A 94 -16.07 -15.08 10.26
CA TRP A 94 -16.68 -14.24 9.23
C TRP A 94 -15.65 -13.72 8.23
N GLU A 95 -14.38 -13.47 8.61
CA GLU A 95 -13.34 -13.10 7.62
C GLU A 95 -13.03 -14.27 6.69
N GLN A 96 -12.90 -15.48 7.23
CA GLN A 96 -12.73 -16.69 6.41
C GLN A 96 -13.92 -16.89 5.48
N THR A 97 -15.13 -16.63 5.97
CA THR A 97 -16.37 -16.69 5.17
C THR A 97 -16.39 -15.62 4.09
N ALA A 98 -16.03 -14.37 4.41
CA ALA A 98 -15.92 -13.27 3.46
C ALA A 98 -14.83 -13.53 2.40
N MET A 99 -13.73 -14.19 2.78
CA MET A 99 -12.69 -14.62 1.85
C MET A 99 -13.11 -15.80 0.98
N ALA A 100 -13.82 -16.78 1.54
CA ALA A 100 -14.34 -17.95 0.84
C ALA A 100 -15.47 -17.60 -0.13
N PHE A 101 -16.31 -16.62 0.23
CA PHE A 101 -17.26 -15.99 -0.68
C PHE A 101 -16.55 -15.47 -1.93
N GLY A 102 -15.28 -15.05 -1.78
CA GLY A 102 -14.42 -14.67 -2.87
C GLY A 102 -14.97 -13.45 -3.61
N ARG A 103 -14.33 -13.10 -4.73
CA ARG A 103 -14.87 -12.11 -5.67
C ARG A 103 -15.41 -12.85 -6.89
N PRO A 104 -16.61 -12.48 -7.39
CA PRO A 104 -17.05 -12.89 -8.71
C PRO A 104 -16.00 -12.49 -9.75
N LYS A 105 -15.72 -13.38 -10.71
CA LYS A 105 -14.86 -13.05 -11.86
C LYS A 105 -15.42 -11.80 -12.55
N GLY A 106 -14.59 -10.76 -12.69
CA GLY A 106 -14.96 -9.49 -13.35
C GLY A 106 -15.48 -8.39 -12.42
N ALA A 107 -15.57 -8.62 -11.10
CA ALA A 107 -15.90 -7.54 -10.16
C ALA A 107 -14.80 -6.46 -10.14
N ALA A 108 -15.20 -5.20 -10.24
CA ALA A 108 -14.27 -4.07 -10.16
C ALA A 108 -13.48 -4.13 -8.84
N SER A 109 -12.16 -4.15 -8.94
CA SER A 109 -11.28 -4.03 -7.78
C SER A 109 -10.73 -2.61 -7.75
N ILE A 110 -11.07 -1.87 -6.69
CA ILE A 110 -10.29 -0.70 -6.31
C ILE A 110 -8.92 -1.22 -5.90
N ASP A 111 -7.87 -0.76 -6.58
CA ASP A 111 -6.50 -1.10 -6.24
C ASP A 111 -6.15 -0.52 -4.87
N ALA A 112 -5.84 -1.38 -3.91
CA ALA A 112 -5.58 -0.98 -2.52
C ALA A 112 -4.34 -0.10 -2.36
N LEU A 113 -3.46 -0.07 -3.37
CA LEU A 113 -2.26 0.77 -3.41
C LEU A 113 -2.46 2.07 -4.19
N PHE A 114 -3.65 2.31 -4.75
CA PHE A 114 -3.94 3.49 -5.59
C PHE A 114 -2.96 3.64 -6.77
N ALA A 115 -2.47 2.53 -7.35
CA ALA A 115 -1.38 2.59 -8.33
C ALA A 115 -1.76 3.36 -9.60
N VAL A 116 -3.02 3.31 -10.03
CA VAL A 116 -3.50 4.07 -11.21
C VAL A 116 -3.37 5.58 -10.98
N PRO A 117 -3.91 6.17 -9.88
CA PRO A 117 -3.64 7.56 -9.53
C PRO A 117 -2.16 7.94 -9.49
N PHE A 118 -1.31 7.12 -8.86
CA PHE A 118 0.13 7.37 -8.82
C PHE A 118 0.79 7.34 -10.20
N LEU A 119 0.38 6.40 -11.07
CA LEU A 119 0.86 6.31 -12.44
C LEU A 119 0.44 7.52 -13.27
N LEU A 120 -0.81 7.96 -13.15
CA LEU A 120 -1.31 9.15 -13.84
C LEU A 120 -0.57 10.40 -13.34
N ALA A 121 -0.40 10.56 -12.03
CA ALA A 121 0.37 11.67 -11.46
C ALA A 121 1.82 11.66 -11.98
N ALA A 122 2.49 10.52 -12.00
CA ALA A 122 3.83 10.39 -12.56
C ALA A 122 3.88 10.71 -14.06
N ALA A 123 2.87 10.33 -14.84
CA ALA A 123 2.78 10.67 -16.26
C ALA A 123 2.61 12.19 -16.47
N PHE A 124 1.70 12.82 -15.73
CA PHE A 124 1.52 14.29 -15.75
C PHE A 124 2.79 15.02 -15.31
N ASN A 125 3.53 14.44 -14.37
CA ASN A 125 4.76 15.01 -13.85
C ASN A 125 5.90 15.09 -14.87
N VAL A 126 5.81 14.36 -16.00
CA VAL A 126 6.76 14.47 -17.11
C VAL A 126 6.46 15.66 -18.03
N ALA A 127 5.28 16.28 -17.93
CA ALA A 127 4.86 17.35 -18.84
C ALA A 127 5.86 18.51 -18.97
N PRO A 128 6.48 19.05 -17.89
CA PRO A 128 7.47 20.12 -18.03
C PRO A 128 8.66 19.73 -18.93
N LEU A 129 9.11 18.46 -18.87
CA LEU A 129 10.21 17.96 -19.68
C LEU A 129 9.86 17.96 -21.18
N LEU A 130 8.62 17.65 -21.53
CA LEU A 130 8.19 17.54 -22.93
C LEU A 130 8.05 18.90 -23.62
N VAL A 131 7.88 19.98 -22.85
CA VAL A 131 7.64 21.33 -23.38
C VAL A 131 8.94 22.15 -23.44
N ALA A 132 9.99 21.75 -22.73
CA ALA A 132 11.18 22.58 -22.47
C ALA A 132 12.43 22.24 -23.32
N ASP A 133 12.28 21.71 -24.53
CA ASP A 133 13.37 21.28 -25.43
C ASP A 133 14.57 20.61 -24.70
N PRO A 134 14.34 19.42 -24.10
CA PRO A 134 15.25 18.86 -23.12
C PRO A 134 16.54 18.32 -23.75
N THR A 135 17.65 18.47 -23.03
CA THR A 135 18.90 17.82 -23.42
C THR A 135 18.79 16.29 -23.30
N ARG A 136 19.65 15.57 -24.02
CA ARG A 136 19.73 14.10 -23.90
C ARG A 136 20.04 13.64 -22.47
N ALA A 137 20.85 14.40 -21.74
CA ALA A 137 21.19 14.08 -20.35
C ALA A 137 19.96 14.22 -19.43
N GLU A 138 19.16 15.27 -19.60
CA GLU A 138 17.92 15.46 -18.84
C GLU A 138 16.89 14.39 -19.16
N LEU A 139 16.75 14.01 -20.44
CA LEU A 139 15.88 12.90 -20.85
C LEU A 139 16.27 11.58 -20.16
N VAL A 140 17.55 11.24 -20.17
CA VAL A 140 18.04 10.01 -19.52
C VAL A 140 17.82 10.05 -18.02
N PHE A 141 18.15 11.18 -17.37
CA PHE A 141 18.07 11.29 -15.92
C PHE A 141 16.63 11.34 -15.41
N VAL A 142 15.81 12.25 -15.96
CA VAL A 142 14.40 12.40 -15.57
C VAL A 142 13.59 11.19 -16.02
N GLY A 143 13.78 10.73 -17.25
CA GLY A 143 13.10 9.54 -17.77
C GLY A 143 13.47 8.28 -16.98
N GLY A 144 14.75 8.12 -16.63
CA GLY A 144 15.23 7.02 -15.78
C GLY A 144 14.59 7.04 -14.38
N ALA A 145 14.51 8.22 -13.74
CA ALA A 145 13.85 8.35 -12.44
C ALA A 145 12.36 7.96 -12.49
N HIS A 146 11.63 8.39 -13.52
CA HIS A 146 10.22 8.02 -13.70
C HIS A 146 10.06 6.53 -13.99
N ALA A 147 10.92 5.95 -14.83
CA ALA A 147 10.90 4.52 -15.11
C ALA A 147 11.14 3.69 -13.84
N LEU A 148 12.08 4.11 -12.98
CA LEU A 148 12.31 3.47 -11.68
C LEU A 148 11.09 3.57 -10.76
N PHE A 149 10.42 4.73 -10.71
CA PHE A 149 9.19 4.89 -9.93
C PHE A 149 8.07 3.97 -10.44
N VAL A 150 7.86 3.89 -11.76
CA VAL A 150 6.86 3.00 -12.37
C VAL A 150 7.18 1.53 -12.09
N LEU A 151 8.45 1.14 -12.22
CA LEU A 151 8.91 -0.21 -11.88
C LEU A 151 8.63 -0.52 -10.40
N ARG A 152 8.92 0.42 -9.50
CA ARG A 152 8.67 0.27 -8.06
C ARG A 152 7.19 0.05 -7.76
N LEU A 153 6.30 0.78 -8.45
CA LEU A 153 4.84 0.60 -8.39
C LEU A 153 4.42 -0.82 -8.78
N ALA A 154 4.93 -1.31 -9.91
CA ALA A 154 4.64 -2.64 -10.44
C ALA A 154 5.12 -3.73 -9.47
N VAL A 155 6.37 -3.63 -8.99
CA VAL A 155 6.94 -4.56 -8.01
C VAL A 155 6.15 -4.57 -6.71
N ALA A 156 5.67 -3.41 -6.24
CA ALA A 156 4.86 -3.34 -5.03
C ALA A 156 3.53 -4.08 -5.18
N ARG A 157 2.84 -3.89 -6.31
CA ARG A 157 1.56 -4.57 -6.60
C ARG A 157 1.73 -6.09 -6.64
N ASP A 158 2.75 -6.56 -7.35
CA ASP A 158 3.05 -7.98 -7.43
C ASP A 158 3.43 -8.56 -6.05
N SER A 159 4.28 -7.85 -5.30
CA SER A 159 4.68 -8.26 -3.95
C SER A 159 3.49 -8.31 -3.01
N ALA A 160 2.61 -7.31 -3.00
CA ALA A 160 1.42 -7.28 -2.15
C ALA A 160 0.45 -8.43 -2.46
N ALA A 161 0.30 -8.80 -3.73
CA ALA A 161 -0.53 -9.94 -4.13
C ALA A 161 0.01 -11.27 -3.57
N LYS A 162 1.34 -11.44 -3.56
CA LYS A 162 2.02 -12.65 -3.05
C LYS A 162 2.12 -12.69 -1.53
N GLN A 163 2.33 -11.53 -0.89
CA GLN A 163 2.59 -11.38 0.54
C GLN A 163 1.50 -12.03 1.40
N ARG A 164 0.24 -11.93 0.97
CA ARG A 164 -0.91 -12.47 1.71
C ARG A 164 -0.79 -13.98 1.98
N ALA A 165 -0.36 -14.76 0.99
CA ALA A 165 -0.20 -16.20 1.14
C ALA A 165 1.00 -16.55 2.02
N ILE A 166 2.10 -15.80 1.84
CA ILE A 166 3.35 -15.98 2.59
C ILE A 166 3.13 -15.70 4.08
N ASP A 167 2.53 -14.56 4.42
CA ASP A 167 2.28 -14.16 5.80
C ASP A 167 1.34 -15.16 6.49
N LEU A 168 0.29 -15.60 5.79
CA LEU A 168 -0.67 -16.57 6.33
C LEU A 168 -0.01 -17.92 6.66
N GLU A 169 0.80 -18.46 5.75
CA GLU A 169 1.50 -19.72 6.00
C GLU A 169 2.52 -19.57 7.13
N ARG A 170 3.26 -18.46 7.16
CA ARG A 170 4.22 -18.20 8.23
C ARG A 170 3.55 -18.13 9.60
N PHE A 171 2.40 -17.47 9.72
CA PHE A 171 1.65 -17.43 10.98
C PHE A 171 1.11 -18.79 11.39
N ARG A 172 0.63 -19.61 10.45
CA ARG A 172 0.20 -20.99 10.74
C ARG A 172 1.35 -21.84 11.25
N GLN A 173 2.52 -21.75 10.65
CA GLN A 173 3.72 -22.42 11.12
C GLN A 173 4.05 -22.01 12.56
N LEU A 174 4.07 -20.71 12.85
CA LEU A 174 4.34 -20.19 14.20
C LEU A 174 3.31 -20.69 15.23
N LYS A 175 2.03 -20.82 14.83
CA LYS A 175 0.99 -21.38 15.70
C LYS A 175 1.25 -22.86 16.02
N ARG A 176 1.57 -23.68 15.01
CA ARG A 176 1.92 -25.11 15.19
C ARG A 176 3.11 -25.27 16.13
N GLU A 177 4.19 -24.52 15.88
CA GLU A 177 5.40 -24.49 16.72
C GLU A 177 5.08 -24.12 18.17
N ALA A 178 4.21 -23.13 18.41
CA ALA A 178 3.80 -22.71 19.75
C ALA A 178 2.89 -23.72 20.46
N SER A 179 2.06 -24.46 19.70
CA SER A 179 1.15 -25.48 20.23
C SER A 179 1.82 -26.85 20.44
N GLY A 180 3.06 -27.03 19.99
CA GLY A 180 3.76 -28.33 20.04
C GLY A 180 3.21 -29.36 19.06
N GLU A 181 2.42 -28.93 18.08
CA GLU A 181 1.97 -29.77 16.98
C GLU A 181 3.04 -29.80 15.88
N PRO A 182 3.37 -30.98 15.32
CA PRO A 182 4.38 -31.11 14.26
C PRO A 182 3.99 -30.39 12.96
#